data_AF-A0A151EW00-F1
#
_entry.id   AF-A0A151EW00-F1
#
_cell.length_a   1.000
_cell.length_b   1.000
_cell.length_c   1.000
_cell.angle_alpha   90.00
_cell.angle_beta   90.00
_cell.angle_gamma   90.00
#
_symmetry.space_group_name_H-M   'P 1'
#
loop_
_entity.id
_entity.type
_entity.pdbx_description
1 polymer ?
#
loop_
_entity_poly.entity_id
_entity_poly.type
_entity_poly.pdbx_seq_one_letter_code
_entity_poly.pdbx_strand_id
1 'polypeptide(L)'
;MSMEAAAGKNPVSHVGKLYNVLARKMAHEIAAIDGIEEVQIYLLSQIGHPINDPAEACAKIITNNATVSELESEIEETIIRNIEDVKQITDLVVEGKLTVF
;
A
#
# COMPACT_ATOMS: atom_id res chain seq x y z
N MET A 1 8.15 -9.41 3.65
CA MET A 1 9.48 -8.80 3.41
C MET A 1 9.61 -8.46 1.93
N SER A 2 10.08 -7.27 1.57
CA SER A 2 10.44 -6.90 0.20
C SER A 2 11.94 -7.09 0.00
N MET A 3 12.36 -7.61 -1.16
CA MET A 3 13.78 -7.74 -1.53
C MET A 3 14.40 -6.42 -2.04
N GLU A 4 13.65 -5.32 -1.98
CA GLU A 4 14.09 -4.05 -2.54
C GLU A 4 14.84 -3.20 -1.50
N ALA A 5 16.09 -2.84 -1.82
CA ALA A 5 16.89 -1.97 -0.98
C ALA A 5 16.28 -0.57 -0.87
N ALA A 6 15.85 -0.21 0.33
CA ALA A 6 15.13 1.02 0.62
C ALA A 6 16.06 2.23 0.89
N ALA A 7 17.32 2.04 1.30
CA ALA A 7 18.25 3.16 1.57
C ALA A 7 18.98 3.64 0.30
N GLY A 8 19.20 4.97 0.17
CA GLY A 8 20.12 5.57 -0.80
C GLY A 8 19.62 5.85 -2.24
N LYS A 9 18.44 5.35 -2.63
CA LYS A 9 17.87 5.63 -3.97
C LYS A 9 16.94 6.86 -4.00
N ASN A 10 16.95 7.60 -5.11
CA ASN A 10 16.18 8.82 -5.29
C ASN A 10 14.67 8.59 -5.01
N PRO A 11 14.05 9.31 -4.05
CA PRO A 11 12.64 9.17 -3.69
C PRO A 11 11.67 9.44 -4.85
N VAL A 12 12.10 10.22 -5.83
CA VAL A 12 11.30 10.62 -7.00
C VAL A 12 11.14 9.48 -8.01
N SER A 13 12.09 8.53 -8.08
CA SER A 13 12.13 7.50 -9.14
C SER A 13 12.02 6.06 -8.67
N HIS A 14 11.89 5.81 -7.37
CA HIS A 14 11.77 4.45 -6.83
C HIS A 14 10.34 4.16 -6.36
N VAL A 15 9.47 3.85 -7.33
CA VAL A 15 8.08 3.41 -7.12
C VAL A 15 7.98 2.34 -6.03
N GLY A 16 8.93 1.41 -6.00
CA GLY A 16 8.97 0.35 -5.00
C GLY A 16 9.11 0.81 -3.55
N LYS A 17 9.78 1.93 -3.27
CA LYS A 17 9.82 2.50 -1.90
C LYS A 17 8.45 3.04 -1.48
N LEU A 18 7.82 3.78 -2.39
CA LEU A 18 6.49 4.35 -2.16
C LEU A 18 5.46 3.24 -1.96
N TYR A 19 5.54 2.17 -2.75
CA TYR A 19 4.66 1.01 -2.61
C TYR A 19 4.91 0.26 -1.30
N ASN A 20 6.14 0.14 -0.81
CA ASN A 20 6.40 -0.44 0.50
C ASN A 20 5.77 0.39 1.64
N VAL A 21 5.89 1.72 1.59
CA VAL A 21 5.27 2.61 2.57
C VAL A 21 3.75 2.53 2.49
N LEU A 22 3.21 2.55 1.27
CA LEU A 22 1.77 2.50 1.02
C LEU A 22 1.17 1.16 1.46
N ALA A 23 1.80 0.04 1.10
CA ALA A 23 1.38 -1.30 1.53
C ALA A 23 1.37 -1.43 3.05
N ARG A 24 2.36 -0.86 3.75
CA ARG A 24 2.40 -0.84 5.22
C ARG A 24 1.27 0.01 5.80
N LYS A 25 0.99 1.18 5.21
CA LYS A 25 -0.13 2.04 5.64
C LYS A 25 -1.47 1.32 5.46
N MET A 26 -1.73 0.75 4.28
CA MET A 26 -2.93 -0.04 4.02
C MET A 26 -3.07 -1.21 4.98
N ALA A 27 -1.98 -1.96 5.22
CA ALA A 27 -2.00 -3.08 6.15
C ALA A 27 -2.37 -2.64 7.58
N HIS A 28 -1.89 -1.48 8.04
CA HIS A 28 -2.27 -0.95 9.36
C HIS A 28 -3.74 -0.52 9.43
N GLU A 29 -4.27 0.11 8.38
CA GLU A 29 -5.67 0.52 8.33
C GLU A 29 -6.61 -0.70 8.27
N ILE A 30 -6.28 -1.68 7.42
CA ILE A 30 -7.06 -2.90 7.27
C ILE A 30 -6.99 -3.74 8.56
N ALA A 31 -5.83 -3.87 9.20
CA ALA A 31 -5.71 -4.60 10.46
C ALA A 31 -6.53 -4.01 11.62
N ALA A 32 -7.03 -2.78 11.50
CA ALA A 32 -7.88 -2.15 12.49
C ALA A 32 -9.39 -2.48 12.31
N ILE A 33 -9.77 -3.12 11.20
CA ILE A 33 -11.14 -3.58 10.94
C ILE A 33 -11.43 -4.77 11.87
N ASP A 34 -12.60 -4.75 12.52
CA ASP A 34 -13.01 -5.84 13.40
C ASP A 34 -13.19 -7.15 12.61
N GLY A 35 -12.75 -8.26 13.18
CA GLY A 35 -12.79 -9.57 12.52
C GLY A 35 -11.55 -9.93 11.69
N ILE A 36 -10.59 -9.00 11.51
CA ILE A 36 -9.30 -9.29 10.84
C ILE A 36 -8.26 -9.72 11.88
N GLU A 37 -7.64 -10.89 11.65
CA GLU A 37 -6.56 -11.44 12.48
C GLU A 37 -5.19 -11.13 11.88
N GLU A 38 -5.02 -11.35 10.58
CA GLU A 38 -3.79 -11.03 9.85
C GLU A 38 -4.07 -10.43 8.48
N VAL A 39 -3.18 -9.54 8.04
CA VAL A 39 -3.22 -8.93 6.71
C VAL A 39 -1.83 -8.86 6.09
N GLN A 40 -1.76 -9.20 4.80
CA GLN A 40 -0.58 -9.02 3.96
C GLN A 40 -0.99 -8.28 2.69
N ILE A 41 -0.31 -7.17 2.40
CA ILE A 41 -0.55 -6.34 1.22
C ILE A 41 0.62 -6.46 0.25
N TYR A 42 0.28 -6.68 -1.02
CA TYR A 42 1.21 -6.74 -2.14
C TYR A 42 0.78 -5.73 -3.20
N LEU A 43 1.73 -4.89 -3.62
CA LEU A 43 1.53 -3.93 -4.69
C LEU A 43 2.58 -4.18 -5.78
N LEU A 44 2.13 -4.32 -7.02
CA LEU A 44 2.99 -4.53 -8.18
C LEU A 44 2.92 -3.33 -9.11
N SER A 45 4.06 -2.70 -9.35
CA SER A 45 4.18 -1.61 -10.32
C SER A 45 4.44 -2.16 -11.72
N GLN A 46 4.04 -1.41 -12.75
CA GLN A 46 4.42 -1.66 -14.14
C GLN A 46 5.18 -0.47 -14.72
N ILE A 47 6.28 -0.74 -15.42
CA ILE A 47 7.07 0.31 -16.07
C ILE A 47 6.19 1.04 -17.09
N GLY A 48 6.17 2.38 -17.02
CA GLY A 48 5.38 3.23 -17.91
C GLY A 48 3.97 3.53 -17.41
N HIS A 49 3.53 2.94 -16.29
CA HIS A 49 2.24 3.25 -15.67
C HIS A 49 2.38 4.32 -14.57
N PRO A 50 1.34 5.15 -14.36
CA PRO A 50 1.26 6.04 -13.21
C PRO A 50 1.39 5.28 -11.88
N ILE A 51 1.93 5.94 -10.85
CA ILE A 51 2.10 5.34 -9.52
C ILE A 51 0.76 5.05 -8.80
N ASN A 52 -0.31 5.72 -9.20
CA ASN A 52 -1.67 5.45 -8.71
C ASN A 52 -2.43 4.44 -9.58
N ASP A 53 -1.71 3.73 -10.47
CA ASP A 53 -2.25 2.70 -11.36
C ASP A 53 -1.34 1.45 -11.28
N PRO A 54 -1.33 0.72 -10.15
CA PRO A 54 -0.57 -0.51 -10.02
C PRO A 54 -1.10 -1.58 -10.98
N ALA A 55 -0.20 -2.42 -11.51
CA ALA A 55 -0.61 -3.59 -12.29
C ALA A 55 -1.39 -4.60 -11.45
N GLU A 56 -1.08 -4.69 -10.16
CA GLU A 56 -1.82 -5.53 -9.22
C GLU A 56 -1.75 -4.96 -7.81
N ALA A 57 -2.89 -5.00 -7.11
CA ALA A 57 -3.00 -4.78 -5.68
C ALA A 57 -3.71 -5.98 -5.06
N CYS A 58 -3.01 -6.71 -4.19
CA CYS A 58 -3.51 -7.95 -3.59
C CYS A 58 -3.46 -7.83 -2.07
N ALA A 59 -4.59 -8.12 -1.43
CA ALA A 59 -4.69 -8.29 0.01
C ALA A 59 -4.94 -9.77 0.34
N LYS A 60 -4.12 -10.34 1.21
CA LYS A 60 -4.35 -11.65 1.81
C LYS A 60 -4.77 -11.45 3.25
N ILE A 61 -5.93 -11.99 3.60
CA ILE A 61 -6.58 -11.75 4.89
C ILE A 61 -6.81 -13.09 5.59
N ILE A 62 -6.52 -13.11 6.88
CA ILE A 62 -6.98 -14.17 7.80
C ILE A 62 -7.99 -13.51 8.74
N THR A 63 -9.16 -14.11 8.87
CA THR A 63 -10.25 -13.64 9.73
C THR A 63 -10.47 -14.60 10.90
N ASN A 64 -10.90 -14.07 12.05
CA ASN A 64 -11.15 -14.87 13.25
C ASN A 64 -12.64 -15.18 13.47
N ASN A 65 -13.51 -14.20 13.24
CA ASN A 65 -14.94 -14.27 13.59
C ASN A 65 -15.87 -13.71 12.48
N ALA A 66 -15.31 -13.40 11.31
CA ALA A 66 -16.04 -12.86 10.15
C ALA A 66 -15.69 -13.64 8.87
N THR A 67 -16.58 -13.61 7.89
CA THR A 67 -16.27 -14.11 6.54
C THR A 67 -15.59 -13.02 5.72
N VAL A 68 -14.68 -13.41 4.82
CA VAL A 68 -13.99 -12.44 3.95
C VAL A 68 -14.98 -11.65 3.11
N SER A 69 -16.08 -12.27 2.66
CA SER A 69 -17.13 -11.61 1.87
C SER A 69 -17.84 -10.48 2.60
N GLU A 70 -17.93 -10.53 3.94
CA GLU A 70 -18.53 -9.45 4.73
C GLU A 70 -17.62 -8.22 4.81
N LEU A 71 -16.31 -8.43 4.73
CA LEU A 71 -15.29 -7.39 4.88
C LEU A 71 -14.74 -6.89 3.54
N GLU A 72 -15.00 -7.61 2.45
CA GLU A 72 -14.41 -7.38 1.12
C GLU A 72 -14.59 -5.93 0.65
N SER A 73 -15.80 -5.38 0.77
CA SER A 73 -16.11 -4.01 0.36
C SER A 73 -15.31 -2.97 1.15
N GLU A 74 -15.18 -3.14 2.47
CA GLU A 74 -14.44 -2.20 3.33
C GLU A 74 -12.93 -2.26 3.07
N ILE A 75 -12.40 -3.46 2.82
CA ILE A 75 -11.01 -3.68 2.43
C ILE A 75 -10.72 -3.03 1.07
N GLU A 76 -11.60 -3.27 0.08
CA GLU A 76 -11.44 -2.74 -1.27
C GLU A 76 -11.49 -1.20 -1.27
N GLU A 77 -12.45 -0.59 -0.56
CA GLU A 77 -12.52 0.86 -0.39
C GLU A 77 -11.24 1.43 0.25
N THR A 78 -10.69 0.74 1.25
CA THR A 78 -9.44 1.16 1.90
C THR A 78 -8.26 1.11 0.94
N ILE A 79 -8.17 0.08 0.10
CA ILE A 79 -7.11 -0.06 -0.92
C ILE A 79 -7.24 1.04 -1.96
N ILE A 80 -8.43 1.22 -2.56
CA ILE A 80 -8.69 2.21 -3.60
C ILE A 80 -8.34 3.61 -3.10
N ARG A 81 -8.87 4.01 -1.94
CA ARG A 81 -8.60 5.33 -1.34
C ARG A 81 -7.10 5.57 -1.17
N ASN A 82 -6.37 4.59 -0.65
CA ASN A 82 -4.93 4.74 -0.42
C ASN A 82 -4.13 4.83 -1.75
N ILE A 83 -4.54 4.09 -2.79
CA ILE A 83 -3.93 4.18 -4.12
C ILE A 83 -4.19 5.55 -4.74
N GLU A 84 -5.40 6.10 -4.62
CA GLU A 84 -5.73 7.44 -5.12
C GLU A 84 -4.92 8.54 -4.41
N ASP A 85 -4.77 8.42 -3.09
CA ASP A 85 -4.01 9.36 -2.26
C ASP A 85 -2.49 9.30 -2.49
N VAL A 86 -1.96 8.25 -3.14
CA VAL A 86 -0.52 8.07 -3.31
C VAL A 86 0.14 9.23 -4.08
N LYS A 87 -0.62 9.94 -4.93
CA LYS A 87 -0.10 11.14 -5.61
C LYS A 87 0.33 12.22 -4.62
N GLN A 88 -0.48 12.47 -3.59
CA GLN A 88 -0.16 13.47 -2.57
C GLN A 88 1.08 13.06 -1.76
N ILE A 89 1.22 11.76 -1.46
CA ILE A 89 2.41 11.22 -0.79
C ILE A 89 3.64 11.37 -1.69
N THR A 90 3.50 11.12 -2.99
CA THR A 90 4.57 11.30 -3.97
C THR A 90 5.05 12.75 -3.98
N ASP A 91 4.12 13.71 -4.00
CA ASP A 91 4.45 15.14 -3.96
C ASP A 91 5.20 15.52 -2.67
N LEU A 92 4.74 15.04 -1.50
CA LEU A 92 5.40 15.30 -0.22
C LEU A 92 6.81 14.68 -0.12
N VAL A 93 7.02 13.52 -0.74
CA VAL A 93 8.31 12.83 -0.79
C VAL A 93 9.27 13.52 -1.77
N VAL A 94 8.77 13.99 -2.93
CA VAL A 94 9.53 14.82 -3.89
C VAL A 94 9.95 16.15 -3.25
N GLU A 95 9.07 16.75 -2.43
CA GLU A 95 9.34 17.98 -1.68
C GLU A 95 10.25 17.77 -0.45
N GLY A 96 10.67 16.54 -0.15
CA GLY A 96 11.52 16.20 0.98
C GLY A 96 10.86 16.34 2.36
N LYS A 97 9.52 16.46 2.41
CA LYS A 97 8.74 16.64 3.63
C LYS A 97 8.40 15.34 4.36
N LEU A 98 8.66 14.20 3.72
CA LEU A 98 8.37 12.87 4.25
C LEU A 98 9.65 12.02 4.21
N THR A 99 10.19 11.72 5.39
CA THR A 99 11.42 10.92 5.50
C THR A 99 11.10 9.45 5.30
N VAL A 100 11.58 8.90 4.19
CA VAL A 100 11.61 7.47 3.93
C VAL A 100 12.94 6.93 4.47
N PHE A 101 12.92 6.57 5.77
CA PHE A 101 14.02 5.99 6.60
C PHE A 101 15.29 6.84 6.76
#